data_AF-A0A4Q3ZFA4-F1
#
_entry.id   AF-A0A4Q3ZFA4-F1
#
_cell.length_a   1.000
_cell.length_b   1.000
_cell.length_c   1.000
_cell.angle_alpha   90.00
_cell.angle_beta   90.00
_cell.angle_gamma   90.00
#
_symmetry.space_group_name_H-M   'P 1'
#
loop_
_entity.id
_entity.type
_entity.pdbx_description
1 polymer ?
#
loop_
_entity_poly.entity_id
_entity_poly.type
_entity_poly.pdbx_seq_one_letter_code
_entity_poly.pdbx_strand_id
1 'polypeptide(L)'
;MATRFPHGPLPQRALQFPWDAIFLPLDAKMPASTTTASDRYTAASGLGSAIGEAARQYGLDLAPICAALDIDPEDFGNLTGRVSLDRLCRLLETCALITKDEAFALKSIDYFRPGSSGPYGFGLMAAPTALDFIRFMAEHSEYLSEKSYSKLTISNNSAEFVWTYSPLILKRDQLVDMNIG
;
A
#
# COMPACT_ATOMS: atom_id res chain seq x y z
N MET A 1 17.02 -83.66 -0.75
CA MET A 1 15.62 -83.30 -1.01
C MET A 1 15.63 -81.88 -1.57
N ALA A 2 15.27 -81.73 -2.84
CA ALA A 2 15.46 -80.52 -3.63
C ALA A 2 14.19 -79.66 -3.64
N THR A 3 14.34 -78.35 -3.51
CA THR A 3 13.33 -77.36 -3.95
C THR A 3 14.05 -76.17 -4.59
N ARG A 4 14.01 -76.14 -5.93
CA ARG A 4 14.38 -75.00 -6.77
C ARG A 4 13.22 -74.00 -6.73
N PHE A 5 13.50 -72.72 -6.47
CA PHE A 5 12.58 -71.62 -6.73
C PHE A 5 12.91 -70.98 -8.09
N PRO A 6 11.90 -70.59 -8.89
CA PRO A 6 12.12 -70.09 -10.24
C PRO A 6 12.61 -68.64 -10.26
N HIS A 7 13.65 -68.38 -11.04
CA HIS A 7 14.04 -67.05 -11.48
C HIS A 7 13.06 -66.55 -12.54
N GLY A 8 12.08 -65.74 -12.14
CA GLY A 8 11.29 -64.89 -13.03
C GLY A 8 11.75 -63.43 -12.88
N PRO A 9 11.78 -62.62 -13.96
CA PRO A 9 12.14 -61.21 -13.86
C PRO A 9 11.06 -60.42 -13.12
N LEU A 10 11.49 -59.49 -12.26
CA LEU A 10 10.64 -58.53 -11.57
C LEU A 10 9.95 -57.59 -12.59
N PRO A 11 8.68 -57.20 -12.40
CA PRO A 11 8.02 -56.26 -13.29
C PRO A 11 8.64 -54.85 -13.12
N GLN A 12 9.21 -54.32 -14.20
CA GLN A 12 9.59 -52.92 -14.32
C GLN A 12 8.32 -52.05 -14.35
N ARG A 13 7.87 -51.59 -13.19
CA ARG A 13 7.01 -50.40 -13.11
C ARG A 13 7.93 -49.19 -13.01
N ALA A 14 8.26 -48.61 -14.16
CA ALA A 14 8.84 -47.28 -14.20
C ALA A 14 7.82 -46.30 -13.58
N LEU A 15 8.15 -45.76 -12.40
CA LEU A 15 7.50 -44.58 -11.86
C LEU A 15 7.90 -43.41 -12.77
N GLN A 16 7.05 -43.12 -13.74
CA GLN A 16 7.17 -41.94 -14.58
C GLN A 16 6.84 -40.73 -13.71
N PHE A 17 7.86 -40.11 -13.13
CA PHE A 17 7.75 -38.79 -12.51
C PHE A 17 7.52 -37.77 -13.62
N PRO A 18 6.40 -37.01 -13.63
CA PRO A 18 6.16 -36.01 -14.65
C PRO A 18 7.01 -34.79 -14.33
N TRP A 19 8.22 -34.73 -14.92
CA TRP A 19 9.08 -33.54 -14.88
C TRP A 19 8.39 -32.29 -15.46
N ASP A 20 7.33 -32.50 -16.24
CA ASP A 20 6.52 -31.47 -16.87
C ASP A 20 5.72 -30.62 -15.85
N ALA A 21 5.57 -31.09 -14.61
CA ALA A 21 4.84 -30.37 -13.56
C ALA A 21 5.69 -29.33 -12.79
N ILE A 22 7.01 -29.26 -13.03
CA ILE A 22 7.93 -28.37 -12.30
C ILE A 22 8.23 -27.08 -13.09
N PHE A 23 7.98 -27.06 -14.39
CA PHE A 23 8.12 -25.86 -15.22
C PHE A 23 6.76 -25.24 -15.50
N LEU A 24 6.36 -24.27 -14.68
CA LEU A 24 5.31 -23.33 -15.08
C LEU A 24 5.77 -22.62 -16.37
N PRO A 25 4.94 -22.56 -17.43
CA PRO A 25 5.30 -21.81 -18.63
C PRO A 25 5.54 -20.35 -18.26
N LEU A 26 6.65 -19.79 -18.75
CA LEU A 26 7.04 -18.38 -18.57
C LEU A 26 5.98 -17.38 -19.10
N ASP A 27 4.98 -17.88 -19.83
CA ASP A 27 3.86 -17.15 -20.43
C ASP A 27 2.54 -17.31 -19.67
N ALA A 28 2.57 -17.83 -18.43
CA ALA A 28 1.40 -17.79 -17.55
C ALA A 28 1.05 -16.32 -17.29
N LYS A 29 0.11 -15.78 -18.08
CA LYS A 29 -0.53 -14.49 -17.87
C LYS A 29 -0.90 -14.42 -16.39
N MET A 30 -0.19 -13.57 -15.64
CA MET A 30 -0.48 -13.33 -14.23
C MET A 30 -1.98 -13.11 -14.10
N PRO A 31 -2.67 -13.79 -13.15
CA PRO A 31 -4.08 -13.58 -12.96
C PRO A 31 -4.32 -12.07 -12.83
N ALA A 32 -5.33 -11.57 -13.54
CA ALA A 32 -5.76 -10.18 -13.40
C ALA A 32 -5.85 -9.87 -11.91
N SER A 33 -5.27 -8.74 -11.50
CA SER A 33 -5.25 -8.25 -10.12
C SER A 33 -6.58 -8.59 -9.44
N THR A 34 -6.57 -9.41 -8.41
CA THR A 34 -7.82 -9.82 -7.75
C THR A 34 -8.34 -8.60 -7.00
N THR A 35 -9.26 -7.85 -7.61
CA THR A 35 -9.91 -6.72 -6.97
C THR A 35 -10.59 -7.20 -5.71
N THR A 36 -10.17 -6.66 -4.58
CA THR A 36 -10.69 -7.00 -3.25
C THR A 36 -11.79 -6.01 -2.84
N ALA A 37 -12.60 -6.38 -1.84
CA ALA A 37 -13.63 -5.47 -1.31
C ALA A 37 -13.06 -4.17 -0.75
N SER A 38 -11.79 -4.16 -0.32
CA SER A 38 -11.08 -2.98 0.16
C SER A 38 -10.61 -2.05 -0.96
N ASP A 39 -10.43 -2.54 -2.19
CA ASP A 39 -9.97 -1.73 -3.33
C ASP A 39 -10.99 -0.65 -3.76
N ARG A 40 -12.24 -0.74 -3.30
CA ARG A 40 -13.23 0.33 -3.48
C ARG A 40 -12.86 1.61 -2.72
N TYR A 41 -12.06 1.48 -1.66
CA TYR A 41 -11.61 2.64 -0.89
C TYR A 41 -10.32 3.17 -1.49
N THR A 42 -10.34 4.46 -1.79
CA THR A 42 -9.25 5.08 -2.52
C THR A 42 -8.65 6.27 -1.78
N ALA A 43 -7.42 6.62 -2.15
CA ALA A 43 -6.71 7.81 -1.71
C ALA A 43 -6.17 8.58 -2.91
N ALA A 44 -5.94 9.88 -2.76
CA ALA A 44 -5.20 10.67 -3.73
C ALA A 44 -3.82 10.03 -3.96
N SER A 45 -3.48 9.72 -5.21
CA SER A 45 -2.23 9.01 -5.51
C SER A 45 -1.00 9.81 -5.11
N GLY A 46 -1.08 11.15 -5.15
CA GLY A 46 -0.04 12.05 -4.69
C GLY A 46 0.38 11.88 -3.22
N LEU A 47 -0.40 11.21 -2.37
CA LEU A 47 0.04 10.79 -1.03
C LEU A 47 1.32 9.94 -1.09
N GLY A 48 1.48 9.16 -2.16
CA GLY A 48 2.68 8.34 -2.38
C GLY A 48 3.90 9.10 -2.90
N SER A 49 3.78 10.40 -3.22
CA SER A 49 4.83 11.15 -3.94
C SER A 49 6.16 11.24 -3.19
N ALA A 50 6.15 11.07 -1.87
CA ALA A 50 7.32 11.11 -1.01
C ALA A 50 7.94 9.74 -0.72
N ILE A 51 7.18 8.64 -0.92
CA ILE A 51 7.54 7.30 -0.43
C ILE A 51 8.81 6.79 -1.12
N GLY A 52 8.92 7.00 -2.44
CA GLY A 52 10.08 6.56 -3.21
C GLY A 52 11.37 7.21 -2.75
N GLU A 53 11.34 8.52 -2.53
CA GLU A 53 12.51 9.25 -2.03
C GLU A 53 12.84 8.86 -0.59
N ALA A 54 11.84 8.75 0.30
CA ALA A 54 12.04 8.30 1.67
C ALA A 54 12.68 6.89 1.70
N ALA A 55 12.16 5.93 0.92
CA ALA A 55 12.71 4.58 0.81
C ALA A 55 14.17 4.60 0.33
N ARG A 56 14.49 5.43 -0.66
CA ARG A 56 15.85 5.57 -1.21
C ARG A 56 16.88 5.99 -0.15
N GLN A 57 16.49 6.80 0.83
CA GLN A 57 17.36 7.22 1.93
C GLN A 57 17.76 6.07 2.87
N TYR A 58 16.96 4.99 2.90
CA TYR A 58 17.30 3.74 3.58
C TYR A 58 18.00 2.71 2.66
N GLY A 59 18.29 3.07 1.41
CA GLY A 59 18.81 2.13 0.41
C GLY A 59 17.78 1.09 -0.05
N LEU A 60 16.48 1.39 0.11
CA LEU A 60 15.39 0.51 -0.30
C LEU A 60 14.94 0.83 -1.74
N ASP A 61 14.94 -0.18 -2.60
CA ASP A 61 14.27 -0.12 -3.91
C ASP A 61 12.78 -0.39 -3.73
N LEU A 62 11.95 0.58 -4.11
CA LEU A 62 10.50 0.50 -3.95
C LEU A 62 9.83 -0.36 -5.04
N ALA A 63 10.45 -0.50 -6.21
CA ALA A 63 9.81 -1.11 -7.37
C ALA A 63 9.33 -2.57 -7.14
N PRO A 64 10.11 -3.46 -6.49
CA PRO A 64 9.66 -4.81 -6.18
C PRO A 64 8.46 -4.84 -5.21
N ILE A 65 8.39 -3.88 -4.28
CA ILE A 65 7.29 -3.78 -3.30
C ILE A 65 6.03 -3.28 -4.00
N CYS A 66 6.14 -2.24 -4.82
CA CYS A 66 5.04 -1.74 -5.64
C CYS A 66 4.49 -2.84 -6.57
N ALA A 67 5.36 -3.59 -7.24
CA ALA A 67 4.95 -4.70 -8.11
C ALA A 67 4.21 -5.80 -7.33
N ALA A 68 4.70 -6.16 -6.13
CA ALA A 68 4.04 -7.15 -5.27
C ALA A 68 2.67 -6.70 -4.75
N LEU A 69 2.46 -5.38 -4.66
CA LEU A 69 1.20 -4.77 -4.22
C LEU A 69 0.31 -4.33 -5.38
N ASP A 70 0.69 -4.57 -6.63
CA ASP A 70 -0.04 -4.11 -7.81
C ASP A 70 -0.27 -2.58 -7.78
N ILE A 71 0.82 -1.84 -7.52
CA ILE A 71 0.89 -0.38 -7.57
C ILE A 71 1.82 0.00 -8.71
N ASP A 72 1.38 0.89 -9.61
CA ASP A 72 2.27 1.57 -10.53
C ASP A 72 2.87 2.79 -9.81
N PRO A 73 4.20 2.85 -9.56
CA PRO A 73 4.81 3.99 -8.88
C PRO A 73 4.65 5.31 -9.64
N GLU A 74 4.43 5.28 -10.96
CA GLU A 74 4.19 6.50 -11.75
C GLU A 74 2.85 7.17 -11.39
N ASP A 75 1.89 6.42 -10.84
CA ASP A 75 0.60 6.97 -10.39
C ASP A 75 0.78 8.03 -9.29
N PHE A 76 1.85 7.95 -8.50
CA PHE A 76 2.14 8.93 -7.44
C PHE A 76 2.46 10.33 -7.97
N GLY A 77 2.76 10.47 -9.27
CA GLY A 77 2.89 11.77 -9.94
C GLY A 77 1.58 12.34 -10.48
N ASN A 78 0.48 11.55 -10.50
CA ASN A 78 -0.79 11.97 -11.07
C ASN A 78 -1.61 12.80 -10.07
N LEU A 79 -1.67 14.13 -10.26
CA LEU A 79 -2.38 15.06 -9.36
C LEU A 79 -3.89 14.82 -9.22
N THR A 80 -4.49 14.08 -10.15
CA THR A 80 -5.92 13.72 -10.12
C THR A 80 -6.13 12.22 -9.93
N GLY A 81 -5.03 11.46 -9.86
CA GLY A 81 -5.04 10.01 -9.74
C GLY A 81 -5.52 9.57 -8.38
N ARG A 82 -6.05 8.34 -8.34
CA ARG A 82 -6.43 7.69 -7.11
C ARG A 82 -5.87 6.27 -7.10
N VAL A 83 -5.37 5.86 -5.95
CA VAL A 83 -4.85 4.50 -5.71
C VAL A 83 -5.69 3.81 -4.65
N SER A 84 -5.67 2.48 -4.64
CA SER A 84 -6.28 1.69 -3.56
C SER A 84 -5.64 2.09 -2.23
N LEU A 85 -6.50 2.47 -1.28
CA LEU A 85 -6.10 2.88 0.06
C LEU A 85 -5.44 1.73 0.81
N ASP A 86 -5.96 0.50 0.67
CA ASP A 86 -5.38 -0.69 1.31
C ASP A 86 -3.97 -1.00 0.78
N ARG A 87 -3.77 -0.89 -0.54
CA ARG A 87 -2.44 -1.10 -1.15
C ARG A 87 -1.44 -0.04 -0.69
N LEU A 88 -1.86 1.23 -0.60
CA LEU A 88 -1.03 2.31 -0.06
C LEU A 88 -0.64 2.06 1.41
N CYS A 89 -1.60 1.68 2.26
CA CYS A 89 -1.32 1.31 3.66
C CYS A 89 -0.30 0.17 3.76
N ARG A 90 -0.48 -0.89 2.96
CA ARG A 90 0.45 -2.03 2.92
C ARG A 90 1.84 -1.64 2.42
N LEU A 91 1.94 -0.73 1.45
CA LEU A 91 3.21 -0.21 0.97
C LEU A 91 3.98 0.47 2.09
N LEU A 92 3.32 1.39 2.81
CA LEU A 92 3.93 2.12 3.93
C LEU A 92 4.35 1.18 5.07
N GLU A 93 3.47 0.26 5.47
CA GLU A 93 3.78 -0.77 6.47
C GLU A 93 4.98 -1.62 6.05
N THR A 94 5.03 -2.05 4.79
CA THR A 94 6.14 -2.87 4.28
C THR A 94 7.46 -2.08 4.32
N CYS A 95 7.43 -0.79 3.96
CA CYS A 95 8.60 0.08 4.06
C CYS A 95 9.06 0.22 5.52
N ALA A 96 8.15 0.47 6.45
CA ALA A 96 8.48 0.58 7.88
C ALA A 96 9.10 -0.72 8.41
N LEU A 97 8.55 -1.88 8.04
CA LEU A 97 9.07 -3.19 8.46
C LEU A 97 10.47 -3.49 7.90
N ILE A 98 10.71 -3.20 6.62
CA ILE A 98 12.01 -3.46 5.98
C ILE A 98 13.08 -2.52 6.53
N THR A 99 12.75 -1.24 6.69
CA THR A 99 13.66 -0.22 7.22
C THR A 99 13.85 -0.33 8.73
N LYS A 100 12.97 -1.07 9.42
CA LYS A 100 12.88 -1.16 10.89
C LYS A 100 12.71 0.21 11.54
N ASP A 101 11.94 1.08 10.89
CA ASP A 101 11.63 2.42 11.34
C ASP A 101 10.11 2.59 11.43
N GLU A 102 9.57 2.53 12.64
CA GLU A 102 8.14 2.70 12.90
C GLU A 102 7.66 4.12 12.56
N ALA A 103 8.56 5.10 12.43
CA ALA A 103 8.22 6.46 12.02
C ALA A 103 8.48 6.70 10.53
N PHE A 104 8.68 5.64 9.72
CA PHE A 104 9.01 5.76 8.29
C PHE A 104 8.06 6.72 7.55
N ALA A 105 6.75 6.53 7.68
CA ALA A 105 5.78 7.34 6.95
C ALA A 105 5.71 8.78 7.45
N LEU A 106 5.83 9.04 8.75
CA LEU A 106 5.95 10.39 9.30
C LEU A 106 7.19 11.10 8.75
N LYS A 107 8.34 10.42 8.73
CA LYS A 107 9.60 10.95 8.20
C LYS A 107 9.57 11.15 6.68
N SER A 108 8.75 10.40 5.97
CA SER A 108 8.64 10.55 4.51
C SER A 108 8.13 11.94 4.11
N ILE A 109 7.45 12.65 5.01
CA ILE A 109 6.87 13.98 4.76
C ILE A 109 7.94 15.02 4.45
N ASP A 110 9.19 14.84 4.92
CA ASP A 110 10.33 15.68 4.57
C ASP A 110 10.60 15.71 3.04
N TYR A 111 10.12 14.70 2.32
CA TYR A 111 10.24 14.57 0.86
C TYR A 111 8.90 14.83 0.15
N PHE A 112 7.84 15.16 0.88
CA PHE A 112 6.53 15.41 0.30
C PHE A 112 6.56 16.70 -0.51
N ARG A 113 6.20 16.59 -1.79
CA ARG A 113 6.14 17.76 -2.65
C ARG A 113 4.85 18.53 -2.37
N PRO A 114 4.93 19.82 -1.99
CA PRO A 114 3.73 20.62 -1.73
C PRO A 114 2.80 20.66 -2.96
N GLY A 115 1.51 20.42 -2.74
CA GLY A 115 0.50 20.35 -3.80
C GLY A 115 0.39 19.01 -4.52
N SER A 116 1.20 18.00 -4.18
CA SER A 116 1.10 16.65 -4.80
C SER A 116 -0.26 15.98 -4.59
N SER A 117 -0.96 16.29 -3.50
CA SER A 117 -2.35 15.85 -3.26
C SER A 117 -3.39 16.61 -4.09
N GLY A 118 -2.97 17.28 -5.17
CA GLY A 118 -3.83 17.95 -6.12
C GLY A 118 -4.52 19.19 -5.53
N PRO A 119 -5.77 19.50 -5.96
CA PRO A 119 -6.52 20.66 -5.46
C PRO A 119 -6.64 20.71 -3.93
N TYR A 120 -6.71 19.54 -3.27
CA TYR A 120 -6.75 19.45 -1.82
C TYR A 120 -5.48 20.03 -1.18
N GLY A 121 -4.29 19.65 -1.68
CA GLY A 121 -3.01 20.18 -1.20
C GLY A 121 -2.88 21.69 -1.43
N PHE A 122 -3.35 22.19 -2.58
CA PHE A 122 -3.36 23.64 -2.83
C PHE A 122 -4.32 24.40 -1.91
N GLY A 123 -5.48 23.81 -1.59
CA GLY A 123 -6.42 24.39 -0.63
C GLY A 123 -5.83 24.49 0.79
N LEU A 124 -5.11 23.45 1.23
CA LEU A 124 -4.36 23.48 2.49
C LEU A 124 -3.31 24.60 2.52
N MET A 125 -2.52 24.74 1.44
CA MET A 125 -1.48 25.78 1.35
C MET A 125 -2.05 27.21 1.29
N ALA A 126 -3.28 27.35 0.81
CA ALA A 126 -3.96 28.65 0.73
C ALA A 126 -4.65 29.06 2.04
N ALA A 127 -4.64 28.20 3.07
CA ALA A 127 -5.26 28.50 4.35
C ALA A 127 -4.58 29.70 5.03
N PRO A 128 -5.32 30.77 5.40
CA PRO A 128 -4.73 31.99 5.92
C PRO A 128 -4.27 31.85 7.39
N THR A 129 -4.82 30.90 8.13
CA THR A 129 -4.44 30.61 9.51
C THR A 129 -4.38 29.10 9.77
N ALA A 130 -3.71 28.70 10.85
CA ALA A 130 -3.68 27.30 11.28
C ALA A 130 -5.09 26.74 11.60
N LEU A 131 -6.01 27.59 12.09
CA LEU A 131 -7.39 27.15 12.34
C LEU A 131 -8.13 26.91 11.03
N ASP A 132 -7.93 27.77 10.03
CA ASP A 132 -8.53 27.60 8.71
C ASP A 132 -7.96 26.38 7.99
N PHE A 133 -6.67 26.08 8.21
CA PHE A 133 -6.03 24.85 7.74
C PHE A 133 -6.70 23.61 8.34
N ILE A 134 -6.91 23.56 9.66
CA ILE A 134 -7.57 22.43 10.33
C ILE A 134 -9.03 22.28 9.88
N ARG A 135 -9.75 23.40 9.70
CA ARG A 135 -11.12 23.40 9.17
C ARG A 135 -11.16 22.83 7.76
N PHE A 136 -10.33 23.35 6.87
CA PHE A 136 -10.22 22.86 5.49
C PHE A 136 -9.87 21.37 5.46
N MET A 137 -8.87 20.95 6.26
CA MET A 137 -8.46 19.56 6.37
C MET A 137 -9.62 18.65 6.74
N ALA A 138 -10.44 19.05 7.72
CA ALA A 138 -11.56 18.26 8.21
C ALA A 138 -12.76 18.24 7.26
N GLU A 139 -13.10 19.39 6.66
CA GLU A 139 -14.26 19.56 5.77
C GLU A 139 -14.06 18.94 4.38
N HIS A 140 -12.81 18.75 3.95
CA HIS A 140 -12.46 18.30 2.60
C HIS A 140 -11.64 17.02 2.58
N SER A 141 -11.60 16.33 3.72
CA SER A 141 -10.71 15.22 4.00
C SER A 141 -10.96 13.99 3.10
N GLU A 142 -12.15 13.89 2.52
CA GLU A 142 -12.58 12.86 1.57
C GLU A 142 -11.86 12.94 0.22
N TYR A 143 -11.42 14.13 -0.20
CA TYR A 143 -10.63 14.28 -1.42
C TYR A 143 -9.26 13.63 -1.28
N LEU A 144 -8.70 13.65 -0.05
CA LEU A 144 -7.43 13.02 0.26
C LEU A 144 -7.55 11.50 0.39
N SER A 145 -8.50 11.02 1.18
CA SER A 145 -8.71 9.58 1.40
C SER A 145 -10.12 9.30 1.86
N GLU A 146 -10.70 8.18 1.43
CA GLU A 146 -12.02 7.78 1.90
C GLU A 146 -12.00 7.36 3.37
N LYS A 147 -12.85 8.02 4.17
CA LYS A 147 -13.02 7.77 5.61
C LYS A 147 -14.45 7.31 5.89
N SER A 148 -14.63 6.51 6.93
CA SER A 148 -15.97 6.07 7.35
C SER A 148 -16.64 7.03 8.33
N TYR A 149 -15.84 7.83 9.03
CA TYR A 149 -16.31 8.86 9.94
C TYR A 149 -15.24 9.94 10.10
N SER A 150 -15.66 11.20 10.18
CA SER A 150 -14.83 12.32 10.55
C SER A 150 -15.65 13.37 11.31
N LYS A 151 -15.05 13.99 12.33
CA LYS A 151 -15.66 15.05 13.12
C LYS A 151 -14.59 16.03 13.58
N LEU A 152 -14.84 17.31 13.35
CA LEU A 152 -14.06 18.41 13.92
C LEU A 152 -14.85 19.06 15.06
N THR A 153 -14.22 19.21 16.21
CA THR A 153 -14.75 19.97 17.35
C THR A 153 -13.80 21.12 17.63
N ILE A 154 -14.30 22.36 17.59
CA ILE A 154 -13.52 23.55 17.92
C ILE A 154 -14.04 24.11 19.24
N SER A 155 -13.14 24.30 20.20
CA SER A 155 -13.39 24.97 21.47
C SER A 155 -12.57 26.25 21.58
N ASN A 156 -12.72 27.00 22.66
CA ASN A 156 -11.99 28.27 22.86
C ASN A 156 -10.46 28.12 22.81
N ASN A 157 -9.92 26.95 23.18
CA ASN A 157 -8.48 26.72 23.31
C ASN A 157 -7.99 25.45 22.59
N SER A 158 -8.84 24.78 21.81
CA SER A 158 -8.46 23.54 21.15
C SER A 158 -9.25 23.31 19.87
N ALA A 159 -8.63 22.58 18.95
CA ALA A 159 -9.32 21.93 17.83
C ALA A 159 -9.04 20.43 17.94
N GLU A 160 -10.10 19.62 17.90
CA GLU A 160 -10.03 18.17 17.95
C GLU A 160 -10.60 17.61 16.65
N PHE A 161 -9.75 16.96 15.87
CA PHE A 161 -10.16 16.28 14.65
C PHE A 161 -10.10 14.77 14.88
N VAL A 162 -11.26 14.11 14.84
CA VAL A 162 -11.40 12.66 15.00
C VAL A 162 -11.81 12.07 13.66
N TRP A 163 -11.15 11.01 13.21
CA TRP A 163 -11.57 10.26 12.04
C TRP A 163 -11.34 8.75 12.22
N THR A 164 -11.99 7.97 11.36
CA THR A 164 -11.73 6.53 11.24
C THR A 164 -11.83 6.07 9.80
N TYR A 165 -11.03 5.07 9.46
CA TYR A 165 -11.15 4.35 8.19
C TYR A 165 -12.10 3.18 8.34
N SER A 166 -12.58 2.67 7.19
CA SER A 166 -13.32 1.41 7.15
C SER A 166 -12.52 0.30 7.82
N PRO A 167 -13.17 -0.62 8.57
CA PRO A 167 -12.49 -1.77 9.18
C PRO A 167 -11.88 -2.72 8.13
N LEU A 168 -12.25 -2.57 6.86
CA LEU A 168 -11.64 -3.30 5.74
C LEU A 168 -10.25 -2.78 5.36
N ILE A 169 -9.86 -1.60 5.83
CA ILE A 169 -8.53 -1.02 5.61
C ILE A 169 -7.63 -1.42 6.77
N LEU A 170 -6.70 -2.32 6.48
CA LEU A 170 -5.73 -2.82 7.45
C LEU A 170 -4.44 -1.99 7.37
N LYS A 171 -3.55 -2.17 8.37
CA LYS A 171 -2.19 -1.60 8.35
C LYS A 171 -2.14 -0.07 8.14
N ARG A 172 -3.10 0.63 8.72
CA ARG A 172 -3.33 2.07 8.52
C ARG A 172 -2.47 2.99 9.36
N ASP A 173 -1.70 2.45 10.31
CA ASP A 173 -0.99 3.25 11.32
C ASP A 173 0.04 4.18 10.66
N GLN A 174 0.84 3.66 9.74
CA GLN A 174 1.77 4.47 8.95
C GLN A 174 1.06 5.57 8.13
N LEU A 175 -0.13 5.30 7.59
CA LEU A 175 -0.90 6.30 6.86
C LEU A 175 -1.45 7.39 7.80
N VAL A 176 -1.86 7.01 9.01
CA VAL A 176 -2.29 7.97 10.04
C VAL A 176 -1.13 8.90 10.39
N ASP A 177 0.06 8.35 10.61
CA ASP A 177 1.27 9.11 10.90
C ASP A 177 1.66 10.06 9.75
N MET A 178 1.50 9.61 8.49
CA MET A 178 1.72 10.46 7.33
C MET A 178 0.74 11.65 7.26
N ASN A 179 -0.53 11.46 7.64
CA ASN A 179 -1.54 12.51 7.52
C ASN A 179 -1.40 13.63 8.57
N ILE A 180 -0.60 13.43 9.62
CA ILE A 180 -0.47 14.37 10.73
C ILE A 180 0.82 15.20 10.71
N GLY A 181 1.83 14.83 9.91
CA GLY A 181 3.06 15.63 9.78
C GLY A 181 2.95 16.69 8.69
#